data_AF-U6CUK2-F1
#
_entry.id   AF-U6CUK2-F1
#
_cell.length_a   1.000
_cell.length_b   1.000
_cell.length_c   1.000
_cell.angle_alpha   90.00
_cell.angle_beta   90.00
_cell.angle_gamma   90.00
#
_symmetry.space_group_name_H-M   'P 1'
#
loop_
_entity.id
_entity.type
_entity.pdbx_description
1 polymer ?
#
loop_
_entity_poly.entity_id
_entity_poly.type
_entity_poly.pdbx_seq_one_letter_code
_entity_poly.pdbx_strand_id
1 'polypeptide(L)'
;MALSKSMHARNRYKDKPPDFAYLATKYPDFKQHVQINLNGRVSLNFKDPEAVRALTCTLLKEDFGLSIDIPLERLIPTVPLRLNYIHWVEDLIGHQDSDKSTLRRGIDIGTGASCIYPLLGTTLNGWYFLATEVDDMCFNYAKKNVEQNNLSDLIKVVKVPQKTLLMDALKEESEIIYDFCMCNPPFFANQLEAKGVNSRNPRRPPPSSVNTGGITEIMAEGGELEFVKRIIHDSLQLKKRLRWYSCMLGKKCSLAPLKEELRIQGVPKVTYTEFCQGRTMRWALAWSFYDDVTVPSPPSKRRKLEKSRKPITFIVLESVMKELSLKASSLGSEAVEGIVVVTAWIEKILTDLKVQHKRVPCGKEEVSLFLTAIENSWIHLRRKKRERVRQLREVPRAPEDVIQALEEKKSTTPRELGSGQDLAQGPQESVPCEPATQEGESATVEGHCSNQDPLPQEENPEHMEDERSEEKGGMEVLESCKGSSNGAQDREASEQFSSPVSEKGSHLQGVAGHYLFKCLINVKKEVDDALVEMHWVEGQNRDLMNQLCTYIRNQIFRLVAS
;
A
#
# COMPACT_ATOMS: atom_id res chain seq x y z
N MET A 1 0.71 -1.13 -17.94
CA MET A 1 -0.30 -0.81 -16.90
C MET A 1 0.39 -0.11 -15.73
N ALA A 2 -0.34 0.61 -14.86
CA ALA A 2 0.21 1.01 -13.56
C ALA A 2 0.56 -0.23 -12.71
N LEU A 3 1.59 -0.13 -11.86
CA LEU A 3 2.02 -1.17 -10.91
C LEU A 3 2.30 -2.59 -11.47
N SER A 4 2.44 -2.77 -12.79
CA SER A 4 2.60 -4.10 -13.41
C SER A 4 3.81 -4.88 -12.86
N LYS A 5 4.90 -4.19 -12.50
CA LYS A 5 6.08 -4.74 -11.79
C LYS A 5 5.76 -5.49 -10.50
N SER A 6 4.57 -5.31 -9.91
CA SER A 6 4.10 -6.04 -8.72
C SER A 6 3.19 -7.24 -9.02
N MET A 7 2.93 -7.60 -10.28
CA MET A 7 2.42 -8.92 -10.66
C MET A 7 3.42 -10.02 -10.25
N HIS A 8 2.95 -11.27 -10.20
CA HIS A 8 3.78 -12.44 -9.92
C HIS A 8 5.01 -12.52 -10.84
N ALA A 9 6.12 -13.11 -10.37
CA ALA A 9 7.38 -13.17 -11.12
C ALA A 9 7.25 -13.89 -12.48
N ARG A 10 6.52 -15.01 -12.50
CA ARG A 10 6.25 -15.81 -13.72
C ARG A 10 5.09 -15.28 -14.59
N ASN A 11 4.35 -14.26 -14.14
CA ASN A 11 3.21 -13.74 -14.90
C ASN A 11 3.69 -13.01 -16.17
N ARG A 12 3.35 -13.57 -17.34
CA ARG A 12 3.73 -13.05 -18.66
C ARG A 12 3.45 -11.55 -18.87
N TYR A 13 2.42 -10.99 -18.22
CA TYR A 13 2.02 -9.59 -18.37
C TYR A 13 2.74 -8.59 -17.44
N LYS A 14 3.62 -9.07 -16.54
CA LYS A 14 4.30 -8.29 -15.49
C LYS A 14 5.00 -7.04 -16.00
N ASP A 15 5.76 -7.17 -17.08
CA ASP A 15 6.45 -6.06 -17.76
C ASP A 15 6.08 -5.95 -19.26
N LYS A 16 5.24 -6.87 -19.76
CA LYS A 16 4.71 -6.91 -21.13
C LYS A 16 3.18 -6.76 -21.12
N PRO A 17 2.63 -5.54 -20.96
CA PRO A 17 1.19 -5.34 -21.10
C PRO A 17 0.74 -5.65 -22.54
N PRO A 18 -0.49 -6.17 -22.77
CA PRO A 18 -0.96 -6.44 -24.12
C PRO A 18 -0.96 -5.21 -25.02
N ASP A 19 -0.55 -5.38 -26.27
CA ASP A 19 -0.63 -4.35 -27.30
C ASP A 19 -2.00 -4.43 -28.00
N PHE A 20 -2.89 -3.49 -27.68
CA PHE A 20 -4.22 -3.43 -28.26
C PHE A 20 -4.23 -3.06 -29.76
N ALA A 21 -3.18 -2.42 -30.29
CA ALA A 21 -3.08 -2.13 -31.72
C ALA A 21 -2.65 -3.38 -32.52
N TYR A 22 -1.76 -4.20 -31.96
CA TYR A 22 -1.46 -5.52 -32.51
C TYR A 22 -2.71 -6.41 -32.51
N LEU A 23 -3.38 -6.55 -31.35
CA LEU A 23 -4.57 -7.41 -31.23
C LEU A 23 -5.72 -6.94 -32.12
N ALA A 24 -5.96 -5.63 -32.24
CA ALA A 24 -7.02 -5.08 -33.11
C ALA A 24 -6.67 -5.15 -34.61
N THR A 25 -5.40 -5.39 -34.97
CA THR A 25 -4.98 -5.71 -36.34
C THR A 25 -5.22 -7.19 -36.66
N LYS A 26 -5.02 -8.08 -35.67
CA LYS A 26 -5.08 -9.55 -35.83
C LYS A 26 -6.48 -10.15 -35.64
N TYR A 27 -7.32 -9.53 -34.80
CA TYR A 27 -8.65 -10.05 -34.41
C TYR A 27 -9.76 -9.02 -34.73
N PRO A 28 -10.56 -9.23 -35.79
CA PRO A 28 -11.69 -8.36 -36.13
C PRO A 28 -12.71 -8.20 -34.98
N ASP A 29 -13.03 -9.30 -34.31
CA ASP A 29 -13.98 -9.35 -33.19
C ASP A 29 -13.50 -8.53 -31.97
N PHE A 30 -12.19 -8.28 -31.86
CA PHE A 30 -11.63 -7.36 -30.87
C PHE A 30 -11.60 -5.91 -31.38
N LYS A 31 -11.30 -5.74 -32.68
CA LYS A 31 -11.22 -4.45 -33.36
C LYS A 31 -12.51 -3.62 -33.24
N GLN A 32 -13.68 -4.26 -33.23
CA GLN A 32 -14.96 -3.56 -33.09
C GLN A 32 -15.20 -2.93 -31.70
N HIS A 33 -14.45 -3.34 -30.66
CA HIS A 33 -14.60 -2.83 -29.29
C HIS A 33 -13.43 -1.95 -28.80
N VAL A 34 -12.49 -1.56 -29.69
CA VAL A 34 -11.42 -0.61 -29.35
C VAL A 34 -11.71 0.80 -29.86
N GLN A 35 -11.20 1.78 -29.13
CA GLN A 35 -11.34 3.22 -29.40
C GLN A 35 -9.97 3.90 -29.47
N ILE A 36 -9.81 4.83 -30.41
CA ILE A 36 -8.60 5.66 -30.51
C ILE A 36 -8.74 6.83 -29.53
N ASN A 37 -7.79 7.00 -28.61
CA ASN A 37 -7.78 8.13 -27.69
C ASN A 37 -7.15 9.39 -28.31
N LEU A 38 -7.27 10.52 -27.62
CA LEU A 38 -6.75 11.83 -28.05
C LEU A 38 -5.24 11.85 -28.38
N ASN A 39 -4.47 10.87 -27.93
CA ASN A 39 -3.04 10.73 -28.22
C ASN A 39 -2.77 9.80 -29.43
N GLY A 40 -3.78 9.51 -30.24
CA GLY A 40 -3.70 8.64 -31.43
C GLY A 40 -3.51 7.15 -31.14
N ARG A 41 -3.64 6.71 -29.87
CA ARG A 41 -3.38 5.32 -29.48
C ARG A 41 -4.66 4.50 -29.35
N VAL A 42 -4.63 3.27 -29.83
CA VAL A 42 -5.67 2.26 -29.59
C VAL A 42 -5.81 2.01 -28.08
N SER A 43 -7.04 2.00 -27.60
CA SER A 43 -7.39 1.86 -26.19
C SER A 43 -8.75 1.21 -26.00
N LEU A 44 -9.06 0.77 -24.78
CA LEU A 44 -10.25 -0.02 -24.49
C LEU A 44 -11.11 0.67 -23.42
N ASN A 45 -12.44 0.64 -23.58
CA ASN A 45 -13.37 1.09 -22.55
C ASN A 45 -13.59 -0.03 -21.52
N PHE A 46 -12.81 -0.05 -20.44
CA PHE A 46 -12.94 -1.07 -19.39
C PHE A 46 -14.27 -1.02 -18.59
N LYS A 47 -15.15 -0.06 -18.86
CA LYS A 47 -16.53 -0.02 -18.33
C LYS A 47 -17.56 -0.68 -19.25
N ASP A 48 -17.19 -1.02 -20.47
CA ASP A 48 -18.04 -1.77 -21.40
C ASP A 48 -17.84 -3.28 -21.18
N PRO A 49 -18.90 -4.04 -20.81
CA PRO A 49 -18.86 -5.50 -20.73
C PRO A 49 -18.35 -6.17 -22.00
N GLU A 50 -18.76 -5.70 -23.19
CA GLU A 50 -18.41 -6.34 -24.45
C GLU A 50 -16.94 -6.18 -24.76
N ALA A 51 -16.38 -4.96 -24.64
CA ALA A 51 -14.96 -4.73 -24.77
C ALA A 51 -14.10 -5.54 -23.79
N VAL A 52 -14.56 -5.69 -22.53
CA VAL A 52 -13.83 -6.49 -21.52
C VAL A 52 -13.93 -7.99 -21.82
N ARG A 53 -15.06 -8.49 -22.32
CA ARG A 53 -15.22 -9.87 -22.81
C ARG A 53 -14.32 -10.13 -24.02
N ALA A 54 -14.41 -9.29 -25.04
CA ALA A 54 -13.62 -9.41 -26.27
C ALA A 54 -12.12 -9.40 -25.97
N LEU A 55 -11.65 -8.50 -25.09
CA LEU A 55 -10.26 -8.52 -24.61
C LEU A 55 -9.90 -9.85 -23.93
N THR A 56 -10.77 -10.37 -23.07
CA THR A 56 -10.52 -11.60 -22.31
C THR A 56 -10.42 -12.83 -23.23
N CYS A 57 -11.38 -13.02 -24.13
CA CYS A 57 -11.37 -14.11 -25.11
C CYS A 57 -10.19 -13.98 -26.08
N THR A 58 -9.85 -12.75 -26.50
CA THR A 58 -8.70 -12.50 -27.40
C THR A 58 -7.37 -12.84 -26.74
N LEU A 59 -7.16 -12.45 -25.48
CA LEU A 59 -5.94 -12.79 -24.73
C LEU A 59 -5.81 -14.30 -24.52
N LEU A 60 -6.90 -15.00 -24.18
CA LEU A 60 -6.87 -16.45 -24.03
C LEU A 60 -6.53 -17.17 -25.35
N LYS A 61 -7.08 -16.67 -26.47
CA LYS A 61 -6.82 -17.23 -27.80
C LYS A 61 -5.41 -16.94 -28.33
N GLU A 62 -4.90 -15.72 -28.14
CA GLU A 62 -3.54 -15.31 -28.55
C GLU A 62 -2.46 -15.98 -27.69
N ASP A 63 -2.56 -15.83 -26.36
CA ASP A 63 -1.47 -16.18 -25.44
C ASP A 63 -1.50 -17.66 -25.02
N PHE A 64 -2.66 -18.33 -25.09
CA PHE A 64 -2.85 -19.70 -24.56
C PHE A 64 -3.49 -20.67 -25.55
N GLY A 65 -3.91 -20.22 -26.74
CA GLY A 65 -4.66 -21.04 -27.70
C GLY A 65 -6.11 -21.36 -27.28
N LEU A 66 -6.55 -20.89 -26.11
CA LEU A 66 -7.85 -21.19 -25.51
C LEU A 66 -8.96 -20.35 -26.15
N SER A 67 -9.94 -21.01 -26.77
CA SER A 67 -11.13 -20.37 -27.31
C SER A 67 -12.30 -20.56 -26.34
N ILE A 68 -12.81 -19.47 -25.76
CA ILE A 68 -13.94 -19.52 -24.81
C ILE A 68 -15.05 -18.53 -25.15
N ASP A 69 -16.25 -18.89 -24.72
CA ASP A 69 -17.49 -18.12 -24.82
C ASP A 69 -17.99 -17.77 -23.41
N ILE A 70 -18.51 -16.55 -23.20
CA ILE A 70 -18.94 -16.06 -21.89
C ILE A 70 -20.20 -15.17 -22.06
N PRO A 71 -21.27 -15.40 -21.28
CA PRO A 71 -22.43 -14.50 -21.23
C PRO A 71 -22.05 -13.15 -20.59
N LEU A 72 -22.74 -12.07 -20.97
CA LEU A 72 -22.51 -10.74 -20.38
C LEU A 72 -23.14 -10.61 -18.98
N GLU A 73 -24.00 -11.57 -18.64
CA GLU A 73 -24.77 -11.72 -17.42
C GLU A 73 -23.98 -12.43 -16.30
N ARG A 74 -22.68 -12.75 -16.53
CA ARG A 74 -21.78 -13.40 -15.56
C ARG A 74 -20.40 -12.73 -15.51
N LEU A 75 -19.56 -13.11 -14.55
CA LEU A 75 -18.33 -12.40 -14.21
C LEU A 75 -17.24 -12.61 -15.27
N ILE A 76 -16.98 -11.59 -16.09
CA ILE A 76 -15.89 -11.64 -17.08
C ILE A 76 -14.53 -11.60 -16.34
N PRO A 77 -13.67 -12.63 -16.48
CA PRO A 77 -12.46 -12.74 -15.67
C PRO A 77 -11.27 -12.00 -16.29
N THR A 78 -10.58 -11.17 -15.51
CA THR A 78 -9.35 -10.50 -16.00
C THR A 78 -8.14 -11.43 -15.93
N VAL A 79 -7.72 -11.97 -17.08
CA VAL A 79 -6.62 -12.96 -17.22
C VAL A 79 -5.37 -12.65 -16.37
N PRO A 80 -4.82 -11.40 -16.31
CA PRO A 80 -3.62 -11.12 -15.52
C PRO A 80 -3.80 -11.28 -14.00
N LEU A 81 -5.03 -11.14 -13.46
CA LEU A 81 -5.33 -11.46 -12.06
C LEU A 81 -5.40 -12.97 -11.85
N ARG A 82 -6.05 -13.70 -12.77
CA ARG A 82 -6.23 -15.15 -12.66
C ARG A 82 -4.88 -15.88 -12.69
N LEU A 83 -3.97 -15.45 -13.57
CA LEU A 83 -2.57 -15.92 -13.62
C LEU A 83 -1.77 -15.64 -12.34
N ASN A 84 -1.96 -14.49 -11.69
CA ASN A 84 -1.30 -14.21 -10.41
C ASN A 84 -1.65 -15.27 -9.34
N TYR A 85 -2.86 -15.86 -9.42
CA TYR A 85 -3.29 -16.91 -8.52
C TYR A 85 -2.77 -18.30 -8.94
N ILE A 86 -2.88 -18.68 -10.21
CA ILE A 86 -2.32 -19.94 -10.74
C ILE A 86 -0.82 -20.05 -10.39
N HIS A 87 -0.04 -18.99 -10.62
CA HIS A 87 1.37 -19.01 -10.26
C HIS A 87 1.66 -19.01 -8.75
N TRP A 88 0.72 -18.56 -7.91
CA TRP A 88 0.87 -18.72 -6.46
C TRP A 88 0.48 -20.13 -5.98
N VAL A 89 -0.43 -20.81 -6.68
CA VAL A 89 -0.72 -22.23 -6.44
C VAL A 89 0.47 -23.10 -6.86
N GLU A 90 1.13 -22.80 -7.98
CA GLU A 90 2.42 -23.42 -8.36
C GLU A 90 3.45 -23.31 -7.22
N ASP A 91 3.61 -22.12 -6.61
CA ASP A 91 4.52 -21.90 -5.49
C ASP A 91 4.12 -22.69 -4.23
N LEU A 92 2.81 -22.82 -3.96
CA LEU A 92 2.27 -23.54 -2.80
C LEU A 92 2.50 -25.06 -2.92
N ILE A 93 2.21 -25.66 -4.07
CA ILE A 93 2.36 -27.11 -4.28
C ILE A 93 3.82 -27.52 -4.60
N GLY A 94 4.73 -26.54 -4.78
CA GLY A 94 6.14 -26.77 -5.06
C GLY A 94 6.43 -27.17 -6.51
N HIS A 95 5.58 -26.75 -7.45
CA HIS A 95 5.66 -27.17 -8.85
C HIS A 95 6.95 -26.64 -9.52
N GLN A 96 7.75 -27.56 -10.07
CA GLN A 96 8.98 -27.24 -10.83
C GLN A 96 8.94 -27.89 -12.21
N ASP A 97 9.68 -27.34 -13.17
CA ASP A 97 9.64 -27.80 -14.57
C ASP A 97 10.07 -29.26 -14.78
N SER A 98 10.87 -29.82 -13.87
CA SER A 98 11.26 -31.24 -13.83
C SER A 98 10.17 -32.17 -13.28
N ASP A 99 9.14 -31.64 -12.62
CA ASP A 99 8.20 -32.41 -11.78
C ASP A 99 6.89 -32.78 -12.51
N LYS A 100 6.81 -32.46 -13.81
CA LYS A 100 5.66 -32.73 -14.70
C LYS A 100 5.34 -34.22 -14.90
N SER A 101 6.15 -35.11 -14.34
CA SER A 101 5.88 -36.56 -14.24
C SER A 101 4.75 -36.90 -13.26
N THR A 102 4.28 -35.95 -12.44
CA THR A 102 3.21 -36.18 -11.44
C THR A 102 1.94 -35.41 -11.80
N LEU A 103 0.83 -36.14 -12.03
CA LEU A 103 -0.48 -35.53 -12.28
C LEU A 103 -1.00 -34.87 -10.99
N ARG A 104 -0.93 -33.54 -10.95
CA ARG A 104 -1.43 -32.72 -9.85
C ARG A 104 -2.94 -32.54 -9.96
N ARG A 105 -3.64 -32.59 -8.82
CA ARG A 105 -5.11 -32.54 -8.76
C ARG A 105 -5.58 -31.30 -7.98
N GLY A 106 -6.35 -30.45 -8.64
CA GLY A 106 -6.96 -29.25 -8.09
C GLY A 106 -8.47 -29.33 -7.93
N ILE A 107 -9.01 -28.51 -7.04
CA ILE A 107 -10.45 -28.21 -6.99
C ILE A 107 -10.64 -26.70 -7.20
N ASP A 108 -11.53 -26.29 -8.10
CA ASP A 108 -11.94 -24.90 -8.26
C ASP A 108 -13.38 -24.71 -7.80
N ILE A 109 -13.58 -23.95 -6.72
CA ILE A 109 -14.89 -23.77 -6.07
C ILE A 109 -15.58 -22.52 -6.63
N GLY A 110 -16.65 -22.70 -7.40
CA GLY A 110 -17.33 -21.61 -8.11
C GLY A 110 -16.53 -21.17 -9.34
N THR A 111 -16.36 -22.09 -10.30
CA THR A 111 -15.49 -21.88 -11.46
C THR A 111 -15.98 -20.79 -12.43
N GLY A 112 -17.29 -20.49 -12.40
CA GLY A 112 -17.96 -19.50 -13.22
C GLY A 112 -18.04 -19.90 -14.70
N ALA A 113 -18.85 -19.20 -15.48
CA ALA A 113 -19.08 -19.48 -16.91
C ALA A 113 -17.78 -19.65 -17.74
N SER A 114 -16.71 -18.95 -17.34
CA SER A 114 -15.40 -19.01 -18.01
C SER A 114 -14.57 -20.27 -17.77
N CYS A 115 -14.82 -21.03 -16.69
CA CYS A 115 -13.96 -22.12 -16.19
C CYS A 115 -12.44 -21.77 -16.13
N ILE A 116 -12.10 -20.49 -15.89
CA ILE A 116 -10.79 -19.95 -16.26
C ILE A 116 -9.62 -20.50 -15.42
N TYR A 117 -9.82 -20.91 -14.16
CA TYR A 117 -8.73 -21.49 -13.37
C TYR A 117 -8.39 -22.91 -13.83
N PRO A 118 -9.36 -23.83 -14.01
CA PRO A 118 -9.12 -25.11 -14.66
C PRO A 118 -8.46 -25.00 -16.03
N LEU A 119 -9.00 -24.17 -16.93
CA LEU A 119 -8.43 -24.02 -18.28
C LEU A 119 -6.97 -23.54 -18.22
N LEU A 120 -6.66 -22.48 -17.45
CA LEU A 120 -5.29 -21.97 -17.34
C LEU A 120 -4.33 -22.97 -16.66
N GLY A 121 -4.75 -23.62 -15.56
CA GLY A 121 -3.91 -24.58 -14.85
C GLY A 121 -3.63 -25.85 -15.67
N THR A 122 -4.63 -26.32 -16.42
CA THR A 122 -4.51 -27.46 -17.34
C THR A 122 -3.56 -27.12 -18.49
N THR A 123 -3.80 -26.01 -19.20
CA THR A 123 -3.00 -25.61 -20.38
C THR A 123 -1.55 -25.25 -20.04
N LEU A 124 -1.28 -24.71 -18.84
CA LEU A 124 0.08 -24.35 -18.43
C LEU A 124 0.86 -25.51 -17.81
N ASN A 125 0.21 -26.28 -16.93
CA ASN A 125 0.88 -27.13 -15.97
C ASN A 125 0.40 -28.60 -15.99
N GLY A 126 -0.52 -28.96 -16.89
CA GLY A 126 -1.04 -30.33 -17.04
C GLY A 126 -1.86 -30.84 -15.84
N TRP A 127 -2.40 -29.93 -15.03
CA TRP A 127 -3.16 -30.27 -13.83
C TRP A 127 -4.54 -30.84 -14.17
N TYR A 128 -5.00 -31.82 -13.40
CA TYR A 128 -6.40 -32.24 -13.36
C TYR A 128 -7.20 -31.31 -12.44
N PHE A 129 -8.46 -31.04 -12.77
CA PHE A 129 -9.40 -30.23 -11.99
C PHE A 129 -10.76 -30.88 -11.80
N LEU A 130 -11.22 -30.88 -10.56
CA LEU A 130 -12.65 -30.93 -10.22
C LEU A 130 -13.17 -29.49 -10.13
N ALA A 131 -14.03 -29.07 -11.06
CA ALA A 131 -14.51 -27.70 -11.16
C ALA A 131 -16.00 -27.64 -10.76
N THR A 132 -16.30 -27.06 -9.60
CA THR A 132 -17.66 -27.04 -9.06
C THR A 132 -18.38 -25.72 -9.35
N GLU A 133 -19.69 -25.80 -9.59
CA GLU A 133 -20.53 -24.63 -9.87
C GLU A 133 -21.96 -24.83 -9.37
N VAL A 134 -22.60 -23.75 -8.90
CA VAL A 134 -23.97 -23.73 -8.36
C VAL A 134 -24.98 -23.08 -9.30
N ASP A 135 -24.53 -22.24 -10.22
CA ASP A 135 -25.37 -21.52 -11.18
C ASP A 135 -25.46 -22.26 -12.52
N ASP A 136 -26.69 -22.53 -12.98
CA ASP A 136 -26.97 -23.26 -14.22
C ASP A 136 -26.31 -22.66 -15.48
N MET A 137 -26.30 -21.33 -15.60
CA MET A 137 -25.67 -20.66 -16.73
C MET A 137 -24.15 -20.81 -16.66
N CYS A 138 -23.54 -20.58 -15.49
CA CYS A 138 -22.12 -20.81 -15.28
C CYS A 138 -21.71 -22.26 -15.55
N PHE A 139 -22.47 -23.24 -15.05
CA PHE A 139 -22.20 -24.67 -15.28
C PHE A 139 -22.23 -25.04 -16.77
N ASN A 140 -23.27 -24.63 -17.49
CA ASN A 140 -23.44 -24.95 -18.91
C ASN A 140 -22.33 -24.30 -19.77
N TYR A 141 -21.98 -23.04 -19.52
CA TYR A 141 -20.88 -22.37 -20.22
C TYR A 141 -19.51 -22.95 -19.82
N ALA A 142 -19.28 -23.29 -18.56
CA ALA A 142 -18.03 -23.90 -18.11
C ALA A 142 -17.79 -25.25 -18.80
N LYS A 143 -18.83 -26.12 -18.84
CA LYS A 143 -18.77 -27.40 -19.54
C LYS A 143 -18.49 -27.23 -21.04
N LYS A 144 -19.26 -26.37 -21.74
CA LYS A 144 -19.02 -26.00 -23.15
C LYS A 144 -17.59 -25.52 -23.39
N ASN A 145 -17.04 -24.71 -22.47
CA ASN A 145 -15.69 -24.15 -22.57
C ASN A 145 -14.58 -25.20 -22.37
N VAL A 146 -14.81 -26.23 -21.54
CA VAL A 146 -13.90 -27.38 -21.43
C VAL A 146 -13.94 -28.24 -22.69
N GLU A 147 -15.15 -28.57 -23.15
CA GLU A 147 -15.39 -29.43 -24.32
C GLU A 147 -14.79 -28.83 -25.60
N GLN A 148 -15.04 -27.55 -25.90
CA GLN A 148 -14.54 -26.91 -27.13
C GLN A 148 -13.00 -26.70 -27.17
N ASN A 149 -12.32 -26.87 -26.03
CA ASN A 149 -10.85 -26.86 -25.97
C ASN A 149 -10.25 -28.28 -25.86
N ASN A 150 -11.08 -29.34 -25.89
CA ASN A 150 -10.69 -30.75 -25.77
C ASN A 150 -9.97 -31.07 -24.44
N LEU A 151 -10.41 -30.46 -23.32
CA LEU A 151 -9.77 -30.64 -22.01
C LEU A 151 -10.60 -31.51 -21.03
N SER A 152 -11.64 -32.20 -21.51
CA SER A 152 -12.56 -33.00 -20.68
C SER A 152 -11.88 -34.11 -19.88
N ASP A 153 -10.80 -34.69 -20.39
CA ASP A 153 -10.01 -35.73 -19.69
C ASP A 153 -9.28 -35.20 -18.45
N LEU A 154 -9.10 -33.88 -18.37
CA LEU A 154 -8.40 -33.20 -17.28
C LEU A 154 -9.31 -32.25 -16.47
N ILE A 155 -10.51 -31.91 -16.93
CA ILE A 155 -11.41 -30.99 -16.23
C ILE A 155 -12.82 -31.59 -16.10
N LYS A 156 -13.13 -32.10 -14.91
CA LYS A 156 -14.46 -32.61 -14.52
C LYS A 156 -15.31 -31.47 -13.98
N VAL A 157 -16.19 -30.89 -14.81
CA VAL A 157 -17.14 -29.85 -14.39
C VAL A 157 -18.38 -30.48 -13.74
N VAL A 158 -18.70 -30.08 -12.50
CA VAL A 158 -19.78 -30.67 -11.69
C VAL A 158 -20.72 -29.59 -11.15
N LYS A 159 -22.02 -29.79 -11.35
CA LYS A 159 -23.06 -28.95 -10.72
C LYS A 159 -23.29 -29.40 -9.28
N VAL A 160 -23.23 -28.49 -8.32
CA VAL A 160 -23.39 -28.77 -6.88
C VAL A 160 -24.49 -27.90 -6.26
N PRO A 161 -25.20 -28.36 -5.21
CA PRO A 161 -26.22 -27.55 -4.53
C PRO A 161 -25.59 -26.44 -3.68
N GLN A 162 -26.23 -25.26 -3.63
CA GLN A 162 -25.72 -24.04 -2.98
C GLN A 162 -25.30 -24.18 -1.50
N LYS A 163 -25.79 -25.19 -0.79
CA LYS A 163 -25.45 -25.46 0.62
C LYS A 163 -24.07 -26.13 0.81
N THR A 164 -23.40 -26.50 -0.28
CA THR A 164 -22.22 -27.39 -0.26
C THR A 164 -21.01 -26.72 -0.93
N LEU A 165 -19.80 -26.96 -0.40
CA LEU A 165 -18.56 -26.38 -0.92
C LEU A 165 -17.54 -27.47 -1.32
N LEU A 166 -17.00 -28.20 -0.34
CA LEU A 166 -16.01 -29.26 -0.59
C LEU A 166 -16.50 -30.66 -0.19
N MET A 167 -17.32 -30.79 0.87
CA MET A 167 -17.78 -32.10 1.35
C MET A 167 -18.47 -32.92 0.26
N ASP A 168 -19.54 -32.39 -0.33
CA ASP A 168 -20.39 -33.14 -1.26
C ASP A 168 -19.70 -33.41 -2.59
N ALA A 169 -18.89 -32.47 -3.07
CA ALA A 169 -18.03 -32.65 -4.24
C ALA A 169 -17.00 -33.78 -4.06
N LEU A 170 -16.69 -34.16 -2.82
CA LEU A 170 -15.70 -35.17 -2.45
C LEU A 170 -16.31 -36.40 -1.75
N LYS A 171 -17.62 -36.62 -1.86
CA LYS A 171 -18.31 -37.81 -1.31
C LYS A 171 -17.91 -39.11 -2.03
N GLU A 172 -17.89 -39.07 -3.35
CA GLU A 172 -17.61 -40.25 -4.19
C GLU A 172 -16.12 -40.56 -4.32
N GLU A 173 -15.26 -39.55 -4.20
CA GLU A 173 -13.81 -39.65 -4.44
C GLU A 173 -13.01 -39.82 -3.14
N SER A 174 -13.49 -40.68 -2.23
CA SER A 174 -12.99 -40.85 -0.86
C SER A 174 -11.48 -41.06 -0.74
N GLU A 175 -10.90 -41.87 -1.62
CA GLU A 175 -9.48 -42.25 -1.63
C GLU A 175 -8.55 -41.20 -2.25
N ILE A 176 -9.07 -40.25 -3.03
CA ILE A 176 -8.25 -39.29 -3.76
C ILE A 176 -7.79 -38.16 -2.83
N ILE A 177 -6.46 -38.01 -2.72
CA ILE A 177 -5.82 -36.83 -2.13
C ILE A 177 -5.59 -35.80 -3.24
N TYR A 178 -6.10 -34.59 -3.02
CA TYR A 178 -5.91 -33.45 -3.92
C TYR A 178 -4.70 -32.60 -3.49
N ASP A 179 -3.97 -32.02 -4.44
CA ASP A 179 -2.85 -31.13 -4.15
C ASP A 179 -3.33 -29.77 -3.63
N PHE A 180 -4.45 -29.25 -4.16
CA PHE A 180 -5.00 -27.96 -3.75
C PHE A 180 -6.51 -27.82 -3.96
N CYS A 181 -7.14 -26.91 -3.21
CA CYS A 181 -8.32 -26.17 -3.71
C CYS A 181 -8.01 -24.68 -3.89
N MET A 182 -8.73 -24.06 -4.81
CA MET A 182 -8.75 -22.62 -5.03
C MET A 182 -10.20 -22.13 -5.18
N CYS A 183 -10.41 -20.84 -4.90
CA CYS A 183 -11.74 -20.23 -4.97
C CYS A 183 -11.62 -18.71 -5.20
N ASN A 184 -12.54 -18.15 -5.98
CA ASN A 184 -12.80 -16.71 -6.05
C ASN A 184 -14.21 -16.45 -5.49
N PRO A 185 -14.34 -16.16 -4.18
CA PRO A 185 -15.63 -16.15 -3.50
C PRO A 185 -16.44 -14.89 -3.85
N PRO A 186 -17.78 -14.95 -3.70
CA PRO A 186 -18.63 -13.77 -3.76
C PRO A 186 -18.22 -12.74 -2.70
N PHE A 187 -17.81 -11.55 -3.14
CA PHE A 187 -17.16 -10.56 -2.28
C PHE A 187 -18.12 -9.79 -1.34
N PHE A 188 -19.41 -9.68 -1.68
CA PHE A 188 -20.31 -8.72 -1.05
C PHE A 188 -21.38 -9.39 -0.16
N ALA A 189 -21.69 -8.78 0.98
CA ALA A 189 -22.74 -9.25 1.87
C ALA A 189 -24.14 -8.78 1.45
N ASN A 190 -24.24 -7.74 0.62
CA ASN A 190 -25.49 -7.12 0.19
C ASN A 190 -25.30 -6.19 -1.03
N GLN A 191 -26.42 -5.71 -1.59
CA GLN A 191 -26.44 -4.84 -2.77
C GLN A 191 -25.75 -3.47 -2.55
N LEU A 192 -25.71 -2.94 -1.32
CA LEU A 192 -25.06 -1.65 -1.02
C LEU A 192 -23.53 -1.76 -1.10
N GLU A 193 -22.97 -2.85 -0.59
CA GLU A 193 -21.56 -3.17 -0.82
C GLU A 193 -21.26 -3.39 -2.30
N ALA A 194 -22.11 -4.14 -3.02
CA ALA A 194 -21.92 -4.43 -4.45
C ALA A 194 -21.97 -3.17 -5.33
N LYS A 195 -22.83 -2.19 -4.98
CA LYS A 195 -22.86 -0.86 -5.61
C LYS A 195 -21.65 0.02 -5.25
N GLY A 196 -20.83 -0.37 -4.27
CA GLY A 196 -19.59 0.32 -3.89
C GLY A 196 -19.77 1.69 -3.23
N VAL A 197 -20.99 2.06 -2.85
CA VAL A 197 -21.36 3.39 -2.32
C VAL A 197 -20.82 3.69 -0.92
N ASN A 198 -20.37 2.67 -0.20
CA ASN A 198 -19.83 2.76 1.17
C ASN A 198 -18.46 3.47 1.18
N SER A 199 -18.46 4.80 1.08
CA SER A 199 -17.25 5.63 1.10
C SER A 199 -17.38 6.86 1.98
N ARG A 200 -16.32 7.13 2.78
CA ARG A 200 -16.20 8.32 3.64
C ARG A 200 -16.13 9.66 2.88
N ASN A 201 -16.02 9.63 1.54
CA ASN A 201 -16.07 10.82 0.69
C ASN A 201 -16.95 10.51 -0.52
N PRO A 202 -18.11 11.19 -0.71
CA PRO A 202 -18.98 10.94 -1.86
C PRO A 202 -18.34 11.32 -3.19
N ARG A 203 -17.30 12.18 -3.19
CA ARG A 203 -16.50 12.53 -4.38
C ARG A 203 -15.38 11.52 -4.68
N ARG A 204 -15.45 10.29 -4.15
CA ARG A 204 -14.53 9.20 -4.52
C ARG A 204 -14.74 8.84 -6.00
N PRO A 205 -13.70 8.84 -6.84
CA PRO A 205 -13.84 8.45 -8.24
C PRO A 205 -14.41 7.04 -8.39
N PRO A 206 -15.35 6.79 -9.32
CA PRO A 206 -15.92 5.47 -9.58
C PRO A 206 -14.83 4.51 -10.10
N PRO A 207 -15.06 3.18 -10.02
CA PRO A 207 -14.15 2.20 -10.61
C PRO A 207 -13.97 2.44 -12.12
N SER A 208 -12.78 2.10 -12.61
CA SER A 208 -12.48 2.07 -14.05
C SER A 208 -12.89 0.77 -14.72
N SER A 209 -13.56 -0.14 -14.00
CA SER A 209 -14.03 -1.43 -14.47
C SER A 209 -15.52 -1.59 -14.15
N VAL A 210 -16.26 -2.25 -15.05
CA VAL A 210 -17.61 -2.76 -14.76
C VAL A 210 -17.55 -4.01 -13.87
N ASN A 211 -18.67 -4.35 -13.22
CA ASN A 211 -18.90 -5.65 -12.60
C ASN A 211 -20.13 -6.29 -13.26
N THR A 212 -19.96 -7.47 -13.84
CA THR A 212 -20.99 -8.19 -14.61
C THR A 212 -21.45 -9.49 -13.93
N GLY A 213 -20.87 -9.83 -12.77
CA GLY A 213 -21.15 -11.10 -12.12
C GLY A 213 -22.60 -11.25 -11.67
N GLY A 214 -23.14 -12.45 -11.88
CA GLY A 214 -24.46 -12.86 -11.37
C GLY A 214 -24.50 -12.83 -9.84
N ILE A 215 -25.71 -12.85 -9.27
CA ILE A 215 -25.92 -12.66 -7.82
C ILE A 215 -25.05 -13.62 -7.00
N THR A 216 -25.00 -14.90 -7.38
CA THR A 216 -24.18 -15.95 -6.74
C THR A 216 -22.66 -15.77 -6.88
N GLU A 217 -22.19 -15.11 -7.95
CA GLU A 217 -20.76 -14.82 -8.18
C GLU A 217 -20.27 -13.60 -7.39
N ILE A 218 -21.17 -12.69 -7.02
CA ILE A 218 -20.82 -11.40 -6.39
C ILE A 218 -21.27 -11.28 -4.94
N MET A 219 -22.33 -11.97 -4.54
CA MET A 219 -22.99 -11.84 -3.24
C MET A 219 -23.21 -13.19 -2.55
N ALA A 220 -23.02 -13.19 -1.23
CA ALA A 220 -23.38 -14.28 -0.34
C ALA A 220 -23.76 -13.73 1.04
N GLU A 221 -24.49 -14.51 1.82
CA GLU A 221 -24.74 -14.20 3.23
C GLU A 221 -23.41 -14.03 3.99
N GLY A 222 -23.25 -12.90 4.67
CA GLY A 222 -22.00 -12.48 5.33
C GLY A 222 -20.85 -12.07 4.38
N GLY A 223 -21.05 -12.17 3.06
CA GLY A 223 -20.04 -11.91 2.03
C GLY A 223 -18.83 -12.85 2.13
N GLU A 224 -17.69 -12.41 1.58
CA GLU A 224 -16.48 -13.24 1.54
C GLU A 224 -15.97 -13.71 2.92
N LEU A 225 -16.27 -13.00 4.00
CA LEU A 225 -15.80 -13.38 5.34
C LEU A 225 -16.45 -14.68 5.81
N GLU A 226 -17.78 -14.74 5.79
CA GLU A 226 -18.50 -15.95 6.19
C GLU A 226 -18.43 -17.05 5.11
N PHE A 227 -18.31 -16.68 3.82
CA PHE A 227 -18.04 -17.64 2.75
C PHE A 227 -16.70 -18.38 2.97
N VAL A 228 -15.61 -17.65 3.26
CA VAL A 228 -14.29 -18.29 3.48
C VAL A 228 -14.26 -19.04 4.82
N LYS A 229 -14.97 -18.59 5.86
CA LYS A 229 -15.17 -19.39 7.08
C LYS A 229 -15.82 -20.73 6.80
N ARG A 230 -16.82 -20.83 5.90
CA ARG A 230 -17.38 -22.14 5.50
C ARG A 230 -16.32 -23.04 4.86
N ILE A 231 -15.43 -22.52 4.00
CA ILE A 231 -14.27 -23.28 3.47
C ILE A 231 -13.33 -23.71 4.61
N ILE A 232 -13.10 -22.87 5.63
CA ILE A 232 -12.30 -23.23 6.80
C ILE A 232 -12.98 -24.37 7.57
N HIS A 233 -14.27 -24.30 7.85
CA HIS A 233 -15.01 -25.37 8.54
C HIS A 233 -15.02 -26.70 7.75
N ASP A 234 -15.17 -26.65 6.42
CA ASP A 234 -15.01 -27.84 5.57
C ASP A 234 -13.59 -28.42 5.70
N SER A 235 -12.57 -27.55 5.65
CA SER A 235 -11.16 -27.97 5.78
C SER A 235 -10.82 -28.62 7.12
N LEU A 236 -11.55 -28.27 8.21
CA LEU A 236 -11.35 -28.86 9.53
C LEU A 236 -11.84 -30.31 9.64
N GLN A 237 -12.70 -30.78 8.74
CA GLN A 237 -13.10 -32.20 8.67
C GLN A 237 -12.30 -32.93 7.58
N LEU A 238 -12.09 -32.33 6.41
CA LEU A 238 -11.31 -32.91 5.31
C LEU A 238 -9.81 -33.04 5.64
N LYS A 239 -9.26 -32.11 6.44
CA LYS A 239 -7.87 -32.05 6.92
C LYS A 239 -6.84 -32.39 5.83
N LYS A 240 -6.28 -33.59 5.85
CA LYS A 240 -5.22 -34.05 4.93
C LYS A 240 -5.74 -34.62 3.59
N ARG A 241 -7.06 -34.63 3.30
CA ARG A 241 -7.57 -34.95 1.94
C ARG A 241 -7.17 -33.92 0.87
N LEU A 242 -6.81 -32.70 1.28
CA LEU A 242 -6.19 -31.70 0.41
C LEU A 242 -4.83 -31.28 1.01
N ARG A 243 -3.79 -31.17 0.18
CA ARG A 243 -2.46 -30.69 0.63
C ARG A 243 -2.46 -29.18 0.90
N TRP A 244 -3.20 -28.39 0.13
CA TRP A 244 -3.45 -26.96 0.39
C TRP A 244 -4.92 -26.57 0.21
N TYR A 245 -5.42 -25.72 1.09
CA TYR A 245 -6.65 -24.98 0.90
C TYR A 245 -6.27 -23.54 0.57
N SER A 246 -6.93 -22.91 -0.41
CA SER A 246 -6.69 -21.51 -0.73
C SER A 246 -7.94 -20.77 -1.18
N CYS A 247 -8.01 -19.47 -0.90
CA CYS A 247 -9.09 -18.61 -1.35
C CYS A 247 -8.62 -17.17 -1.63
N MET A 248 -9.10 -16.55 -2.70
CA MET A 248 -8.87 -15.14 -3.01
C MET A 248 -9.76 -14.24 -2.15
N LEU A 249 -9.26 -13.06 -1.75
CA LEU A 249 -10.01 -12.05 -1.00
C LEU A 249 -10.07 -10.73 -1.77
N GLY A 250 -11.29 -10.21 -1.92
CA GLY A 250 -11.64 -8.93 -2.51
C GLY A 250 -11.30 -7.73 -1.62
N LYS A 251 -11.50 -7.84 -0.29
CA LYS A 251 -11.31 -6.75 0.67
C LYS A 251 -10.13 -7.03 1.61
N LYS A 252 -9.28 -6.02 1.85
CA LYS A 252 -8.12 -6.15 2.75
C LYS A 252 -8.50 -6.41 4.21
N CYS A 253 -9.67 -5.94 4.65
CA CYS A 253 -10.16 -6.11 6.02
C CYS A 253 -10.42 -7.59 6.38
N SER A 254 -10.86 -8.41 5.43
CA SER A 254 -11.20 -9.82 5.62
C SER A 254 -10.00 -10.70 5.99
N LEU A 255 -8.80 -10.31 5.56
CA LEU A 255 -7.57 -11.07 5.79
C LEU A 255 -7.17 -11.19 7.28
N ALA A 256 -7.49 -10.19 8.12
CA ALA A 256 -7.12 -10.25 9.54
C ALA A 256 -8.03 -11.19 10.36
N PRO A 257 -9.38 -11.09 10.29
CA PRO A 257 -10.27 -12.05 10.94
C PRO A 257 -10.06 -13.50 10.46
N LEU A 258 -9.90 -13.74 9.15
CA LEU A 258 -9.73 -15.10 8.62
C LEU A 258 -8.42 -15.76 9.08
N LYS A 259 -7.34 -14.98 9.26
CA LYS A 259 -6.10 -15.48 9.85
C LYS A 259 -6.23 -15.76 11.35
N GLU A 260 -7.07 -15.00 12.05
CA GLU A 260 -7.34 -15.22 13.47
C GLU A 260 -8.23 -16.46 13.68
N GLU A 261 -9.22 -16.69 12.82
CA GLU A 261 -10.00 -17.93 12.76
C GLU A 261 -9.09 -19.15 12.60
N LEU A 262 -8.24 -19.18 11.58
CA LEU A 262 -7.27 -20.26 11.37
C LEU A 262 -6.33 -20.48 12.58
N ARG A 263 -5.98 -19.40 13.30
CA ARG A 263 -5.17 -19.47 14.52
C ARG A 263 -5.93 -20.04 15.72
N ILE A 264 -7.21 -19.70 15.87
CA ILE A 264 -8.11 -20.23 16.92
C ILE A 264 -8.38 -21.71 16.67
N GLN A 265 -8.61 -22.11 15.42
CA GLN A 265 -8.85 -23.49 15.00
C GLN A 265 -7.56 -24.36 14.95
N GLY A 266 -6.40 -23.81 15.36
CA GLY A 266 -5.15 -24.56 15.50
C GLY A 266 -4.51 -25.04 14.18
N VAL A 267 -4.79 -24.39 13.05
CA VAL A 267 -4.29 -24.83 11.74
C VAL A 267 -2.77 -24.59 11.63
N PRO A 268 -1.93 -25.62 11.39
CA PRO A 268 -0.50 -25.55 11.64
C PRO A 268 0.29 -24.74 10.59
N LYS A 269 -0.17 -24.69 9.34
CA LYS A 269 0.48 -23.93 8.26
C LYS A 269 -0.50 -22.90 7.70
N VAL A 270 -0.14 -21.61 7.74
CA VAL A 270 -0.94 -20.51 7.18
C VAL A 270 -0.03 -19.50 6.49
N THR A 271 -0.34 -19.15 5.25
CA THR A 271 0.34 -18.07 4.49
C THR A 271 -0.67 -17.24 3.68
N TYR A 272 -0.23 -16.10 3.17
CA TYR A 272 -1.08 -15.18 2.41
C TYR A 272 -0.24 -14.37 1.41
N THR A 273 -0.88 -13.85 0.36
CA THR A 273 -0.21 -13.00 -0.64
C THR A 273 -1.02 -11.78 -1.07
N GLU A 274 -0.42 -10.90 -1.87
CA GLU A 274 -1.04 -9.71 -2.46
C GLU A 274 -0.91 -9.74 -3.99
N PHE A 275 -2.02 -9.94 -4.71
CA PHE A 275 -2.05 -9.86 -6.17
C PHE A 275 -2.25 -8.40 -6.62
N CYS A 276 -1.40 -7.94 -7.53
CA CYS A 276 -1.39 -6.55 -8.01
C CYS A 276 -1.53 -6.50 -9.54
N GLN A 277 -2.60 -5.87 -10.04
CA GLN A 277 -2.79 -5.62 -11.47
C GLN A 277 -3.47 -4.26 -11.71
N GLY A 278 -2.74 -3.33 -12.35
CA GLY A 278 -3.23 -1.98 -12.59
C GLY A 278 -3.44 -1.20 -11.29
N ARG A 279 -4.70 -0.85 -11.00
CA ARG A 279 -5.13 -0.19 -9.75
C ARG A 279 -5.84 -1.15 -8.78
N THR A 280 -6.18 -2.35 -9.23
CA THR A 280 -6.92 -3.33 -8.44
C THR A 280 -5.92 -4.20 -7.70
N MET A 281 -6.14 -4.31 -6.39
CA MET A 281 -5.40 -5.21 -5.50
C MET A 281 -6.35 -6.30 -5.03
N ARG A 282 -5.83 -7.52 -4.90
CA ARG A 282 -6.48 -8.66 -4.25
C ARG A 282 -5.51 -9.25 -3.26
N TRP A 283 -6.04 -10.03 -2.32
CA TRP A 283 -5.25 -10.89 -1.45
C TRP A 283 -5.59 -12.32 -1.77
N ALA A 284 -4.77 -13.26 -1.30
CA ALA A 284 -5.20 -14.64 -1.15
C ALA A 284 -4.65 -15.19 0.16
N LEU A 285 -5.39 -16.12 0.74
CA LEU A 285 -5.09 -16.80 1.99
C LEU A 285 -5.00 -18.29 1.67
N ALA A 286 -3.98 -18.98 2.19
CA ALA A 286 -3.79 -20.40 2.01
C ALA A 286 -3.35 -21.07 3.32
N TRP A 287 -3.82 -22.28 3.55
CA TRP A 287 -3.53 -23.05 4.75
C TRP A 287 -3.44 -24.55 4.49
N SER A 288 -2.77 -25.26 5.39
CA SER A 288 -2.56 -26.70 5.29
C SER A 288 -2.49 -27.35 6.68
N PHE A 289 -2.92 -28.61 6.72
CA PHE A 289 -2.78 -29.51 7.87
C PHE A 289 -1.55 -30.42 7.74
N TYR A 290 -0.76 -30.29 6.68
CA TYR A 290 0.46 -31.07 6.45
C TYR A 290 1.71 -30.43 7.08
N ASP A 291 2.56 -31.29 7.62
CA ASP A 291 3.76 -30.92 8.38
C ASP A 291 4.98 -30.78 7.46
N ASP A 292 5.01 -31.57 6.38
CA ASP A 292 6.00 -31.62 5.30
C ASP A 292 5.91 -30.46 4.29
N VAL A 293 4.77 -29.78 4.16
CA VAL A 293 4.66 -28.71 3.15
C VAL A 293 5.53 -27.49 3.50
N THR A 294 6.42 -27.14 2.58
CA THR A 294 7.13 -25.85 2.54
C THR A 294 6.10 -24.73 2.41
N VAL A 295 6.19 -23.72 3.26
CA VAL A 295 5.26 -22.57 3.25
C VAL A 295 5.89 -21.42 2.46
N PRO A 296 5.31 -20.99 1.33
CA PRO A 296 5.76 -19.80 0.62
C PRO A 296 5.72 -18.59 1.55
N SER A 297 6.84 -17.86 1.62
CA SER A 297 6.92 -16.66 2.45
C SER A 297 5.88 -15.63 1.99
N PRO A 298 5.04 -15.09 2.90
CA PRO A 298 4.11 -14.04 2.53
C PRO A 298 4.90 -12.81 2.04
N PRO A 299 4.31 -11.96 1.18
CA PRO A 299 4.96 -10.76 0.66
C PRO A 299 5.66 -10.02 1.79
N SER A 300 6.98 -9.90 1.67
CA SER A 300 7.78 -9.23 2.68
C SER A 300 7.16 -7.87 2.97
N LYS A 301 7.17 -7.45 4.24
CA LYS A 301 6.83 -6.07 4.58
C LYS A 301 7.81 -5.19 3.81
N ARG A 302 7.41 -4.72 2.62
CA ARG A 302 8.12 -3.69 1.86
C ARG A 302 8.22 -2.54 2.84
N ARG A 303 9.39 -2.37 3.48
CA ARG A 303 9.79 -1.09 4.10
C ARG A 303 9.44 -0.09 3.01
N LYS A 304 8.40 0.74 3.24
CA LYS A 304 7.77 1.55 2.16
C LYS A 304 8.92 2.08 1.33
N LEU A 305 9.08 1.67 0.06
CA LEU A 305 10.27 2.02 -0.74
C LEU A 305 10.38 3.53 -0.66
N GLU A 306 11.36 4.04 0.10
CA GLU A 306 11.05 5.21 0.93
C GLU A 306 11.01 6.45 0.05
N LYS A 307 9.77 6.78 -0.38
CA LYS A 307 9.48 7.68 -1.50
C LYS A 307 10.42 8.86 -1.41
N SER A 308 11.42 8.87 -2.29
CA SER A 308 12.64 9.67 -2.15
C SER A 308 12.24 11.06 -1.71
N ARG A 309 12.50 11.35 -0.43
CA ARG A 309 11.79 12.40 0.30
C ARG A 309 12.27 13.72 -0.25
N LYS A 310 11.55 14.30 -1.22
CA LYS A 310 11.92 15.54 -1.93
C LYS A 310 12.57 16.52 -0.95
N PRO A 311 13.76 17.07 -1.25
CA PRO A 311 14.44 17.99 -0.36
C PRO A 311 13.54 19.20 -0.06
N ILE A 312 13.79 19.85 1.07
CA ILE A 312 13.22 21.18 1.33
C ILE A 312 14.16 22.17 0.65
N THR A 313 13.66 22.98 -0.27
CA THR A 313 14.49 23.83 -1.12
C THR A 313 14.19 25.32 -0.96
N PHE A 314 15.20 26.15 -1.24
CA PHE A 314 15.04 27.56 -1.56
C PHE A 314 16.15 28.03 -2.51
N ILE A 315 15.89 29.10 -3.26
CA ILE A 315 16.85 29.71 -4.18
C ILE A 315 17.40 30.98 -3.52
N VAL A 316 18.70 31.24 -3.71
CA VAL A 316 19.36 32.51 -3.39
C VAL A 316 19.76 33.15 -4.72
N LEU A 317 19.16 34.31 -5.03
CA LEU A 317 19.33 34.96 -6.32
C LEU A 317 20.75 35.53 -6.51
N GLU A 318 21.20 35.65 -7.76
CA GLU A 318 22.52 36.19 -8.10
C GLU A 318 22.81 37.57 -7.48
N SER A 319 21.82 38.47 -7.44
CA SER A 319 21.90 39.78 -6.77
C SER A 319 22.15 39.66 -5.25
N VAL A 320 21.45 38.74 -4.60
CA VAL A 320 21.59 38.43 -3.17
C VAL A 320 22.97 37.83 -2.90
N MET A 321 23.50 37.00 -3.80
CA MET A 321 24.88 36.50 -3.70
C MET A 321 25.91 37.62 -3.81
N LYS A 322 25.77 38.56 -4.76
CA LYS A 322 26.68 39.71 -4.92
C LYS A 322 26.74 40.58 -3.66
N GLU A 323 25.60 40.89 -3.04
CA GLU A 323 25.57 41.63 -1.77
C GLU A 323 26.18 40.85 -0.59
N LEU A 324 25.97 39.54 -0.52
CA LEU A 324 26.60 38.68 0.50
C LEU A 324 28.13 38.59 0.33
N SER A 325 28.65 38.69 -0.90
CA SER A 325 30.08 38.78 -1.20
C SER A 325 30.67 40.09 -0.69
N LEU A 326 30.04 41.23 -1.01
CA LEU A 326 30.47 42.55 -0.53
C LEU A 326 30.53 42.61 1.00
N LYS A 327 29.57 41.99 1.70
CA LYS A 327 29.54 41.89 3.17
C LYS A 327 30.48 40.82 3.76
N ALA A 328 31.06 39.94 2.94
CA ALA A 328 32.14 39.04 3.35
C ALA A 328 33.51 39.74 3.24
N SER A 329 33.75 40.48 2.16
CA SER A 329 34.98 41.26 1.95
C SER A 329 35.19 42.34 3.02
N SER A 330 34.11 43.02 3.46
CA SER A 330 34.19 44.00 4.56
C SER A 330 34.43 43.39 5.95
N LEU A 331 34.38 42.07 6.08
CA LEU A 331 34.74 41.31 7.29
C LEU A 331 36.15 40.68 7.22
N GLY A 332 36.95 41.03 6.20
CA GLY A 332 38.35 40.61 6.10
C GLY A 332 38.56 39.17 5.63
N SER A 333 37.57 38.58 4.96
CA SER A 333 37.74 37.30 4.26
C SER A 333 38.33 37.52 2.86
N GLU A 334 38.99 36.49 2.30
CA GLU A 334 39.36 36.49 0.88
C GLU A 334 38.12 36.61 -0.02
N ALA A 335 38.32 37.04 -1.27
CA ALA A 335 37.26 37.25 -2.26
C ALA A 335 36.67 35.91 -2.77
N VAL A 336 35.86 35.29 -1.92
CA VAL A 336 35.01 34.14 -2.25
C VAL A 336 33.82 34.63 -3.06
N GLU A 337 33.42 33.88 -4.10
CA GLU A 337 32.27 34.22 -4.97
C GLU A 337 31.25 33.06 -5.11
N GLY A 338 30.04 33.40 -5.57
CA GLY A 338 28.98 32.45 -5.90
C GLY A 338 28.53 31.55 -4.75
N ILE A 339 28.28 30.27 -5.06
CA ILE A 339 27.73 29.27 -4.14
C ILE A 339 28.57 29.07 -2.85
N VAL A 340 29.86 29.38 -2.91
CA VAL A 340 30.78 29.23 -1.76
C VAL A 340 30.52 30.32 -0.72
N VAL A 341 30.12 31.53 -1.13
CA VAL A 341 29.69 32.62 -0.23
C VAL A 341 28.40 32.25 0.49
N VAL A 342 27.41 31.74 -0.26
CA VAL A 342 26.14 31.25 0.30
C VAL A 342 26.42 30.14 1.33
N THR A 343 27.33 29.23 1.02
CA THR A 343 27.74 28.17 1.95
C THR A 343 28.41 28.71 3.21
N ALA A 344 29.36 29.65 3.08
CA ALA A 344 30.05 30.24 4.23
C ALA A 344 29.09 30.99 5.19
N TRP A 345 28.10 31.71 4.65
CA TRP A 345 27.05 32.32 5.45
C TRP A 345 26.13 31.28 6.11
N ILE A 346 25.84 30.15 5.44
CA ILE A 346 25.10 29.02 6.03
C ILE A 346 25.90 28.40 7.19
N GLU A 347 27.21 28.12 7.03
CA GLU A 347 28.09 27.60 8.08
C GLU A 347 28.16 28.55 9.29
N LYS A 348 28.25 29.86 9.06
CA LYS A 348 28.18 30.90 10.11
C LYS A 348 26.84 30.86 10.86
N ILE A 349 25.70 30.84 10.14
CA ILE A 349 24.37 30.74 10.75
C ILE A 349 24.21 29.44 11.57
N LEU A 350 24.76 28.31 11.09
CA LEU A 350 24.76 27.04 11.79
C LEU A 350 25.64 27.08 13.05
N THR A 351 26.79 27.76 12.99
CA THR A 351 27.69 28.01 14.13
C THR A 351 26.99 28.82 15.22
N ASP A 352 26.36 29.94 14.86
CA ASP A 352 25.60 30.80 15.79
C ASP A 352 24.43 30.04 16.46
N LEU A 353 23.87 29.06 15.74
CA LEU A 353 22.83 28.14 16.22
C LEU A 353 23.38 26.90 16.96
N LYS A 354 24.70 26.73 17.10
CA LYS A 354 25.35 25.51 17.62
C LYS A 354 24.94 24.21 16.92
N VAL A 355 24.49 24.28 15.66
CA VAL A 355 24.20 23.09 14.87
C VAL A 355 25.53 22.54 14.35
N GLN A 356 25.87 21.32 14.75
CA GLN A 356 27.09 20.67 14.29
C GLN A 356 27.01 20.45 12.78
N HIS A 357 28.06 20.82 12.07
CA HIS A 357 28.13 20.75 10.62
C HIS A 357 29.55 20.41 10.17
N LYS A 358 29.67 19.74 9.02
CA LYS A 358 30.94 19.46 8.37
C LYS A 358 30.75 19.45 6.85
N ARG A 359 31.73 19.96 6.11
CA ARG A 359 31.80 19.76 4.64
C ARG A 359 31.97 18.26 4.35
N VAL A 360 31.39 17.80 3.25
CA VAL A 360 31.57 16.42 2.73
C VAL A 360 31.92 16.45 1.24
N PRO A 361 32.60 15.43 0.69
CA PRO A 361 32.99 15.40 -0.71
C PRO A 361 31.78 15.52 -1.66
N CYS A 362 31.89 16.39 -2.65
CA CYS A 362 30.83 16.78 -3.59
C CYS A 362 31.41 17.10 -4.98
N GLY A 363 30.56 17.40 -5.96
CA GLY A 363 30.96 17.76 -7.32
C GLY A 363 31.56 19.17 -7.43
N LYS A 364 32.10 19.54 -8.61
CA LYS A 364 32.72 20.85 -8.84
C LYS A 364 31.75 22.05 -8.80
N GLU A 365 30.45 21.82 -8.95
CA GLU A 365 29.40 22.86 -9.01
C GLU A 365 28.43 22.80 -7.81
N GLU A 366 28.84 22.10 -6.75
CA GLU A 366 28.05 21.84 -5.55
C GLU A 366 28.95 21.94 -4.30
N VAL A 367 28.42 22.48 -3.20
CA VAL A 367 29.06 22.39 -1.88
C VAL A 367 28.09 21.72 -0.90
N SER A 368 28.54 20.65 -0.24
CA SER A 368 27.70 19.82 0.63
C SER A 368 28.12 19.90 2.09
N LEU A 369 27.14 20.11 2.98
CA LEU A 369 27.28 20.14 4.44
C LEU A 369 26.45 19.04 5.09
N PHE A 370 27.08 18.13 5.83
CA PHE A 370 26.37 17.18 6.69
C PHE A 370 26.13 17.78 8.07
N LEU A 371 24.86 17.87 8.49
CA LEU A 371 24.42 18.48 9.74
C LEU A 371 24.03 17.45 10.79
N THR A 372 24.21 17.79 12.06
CA THR A 372 23.64 17.08 13.22
C THR A 372 23.11 18.10 14.22
N ALA A 373 21.79 18.15 14.37
CA ALA A 373 21.10 19.08 15.27
C ALA A 373 20.81 18.38 16.60
N ILE A 374 21.53 18.78 17.67
CA ILE A 374 21.39 18.20 19.02
C ILE A 374 20.31 18.93 19.83
N GLU A 375 20.31 20.27 19.82
CA GLU A 375 19.32 21.11 20.50
C GLU A 375 18.52 21.99 19.54
N ASN A 376 17.33 22.44 19.96
CA ASN A 376 16.49 23.35 19.19
C ASN A 376 16.80 24.81 19.57
N SER A 377 17.79 25.37 18.88
CA SER A 377 18.29 26.72 19.10
C SER A 377 17.55 27.79 18.27
N TRP A 378 17.06 27.45 17.07
CA TRP A 378 16.50 28.41 16.09
C TRP A 378 15.08 28.89 16.37
N ILE A 379 14.28 28.15 17.16
CA ILE A 379 12.92 28.56 17.53
C ILE A 379 12.94 29.47 18.76
N HIS A 380 11.99 30.41 18.82
CA HIS A 380 11.79 31.34 19.93
C HIS A 380 12.96 32.29 20.25
N LEU A 381 13.97 32.49 19.38
CA LEU A 381 15.08 33.44 19.61
C LEU A 381 14.61 34.83 20.09
N ARG A 382 13.57 35.41 19.46
CA ARG A 382 13.03 36.72 19.86
C ARG A 382 12.47 36.71 21.30
N ARG A 383 11.88 35.59 21.74
CA ARG A 383 11.39 35.39 23.11
C ARG A 383 12.58 35.16 24.07
N LYS A 384 13.47 34.20 23.78
CA LYS A 384 14.70 33.94 24.57
C LYS A 384 15.63 35.16 24.69
N LYS A 385 15.67 36.07 23.69
CA LYS A 385 16.43 37.33 23.75
C LYS A 385 15.70 38.40 24.59
N ARG A 386 14.37 38.51 24.51
CA ARG A 386 13.58 39.36 25.41
C ARG A 386 13.67 38.88 26.87
N GLU A 387 13.60 37.57 27.10
CA GLU A 387 13.76 36.96 28.42
C GLU A 387 15.17 37.18 28.98
N ARG A 388 16.25 37.02 28.18
CA ARG A 388 17.60 37.40 28.64
C ARG A 388 17.77 38.90 28.91
N VAL A 389 17.21 39.79 28.08
CA VAL A 389 17.23 41.24 28.35
C VAL A 389 16.42 41.59 29.61
N ARG A 390 15.36 40.84 29.90
CA ARG A 390 14.57 40.97 31.12
C ARG A 390 15.35 40.48 32.35
N GLN A 391 15.94 39.28 32.30
CA GLN A 391 16.82 38.76 33.34
C GLN A 391 18.02 39.69 33.62
N LEU A 392 18.64 40.26 32.58
CA LEU A 392 19.73 41.26 32.72
C LEU A 392 19.27 42.60 33.33
N ARG A 393 17.97 42.89 33.37
CA ARG A 393 17.38 44.03 34.11
C ARG A 393 16.88 43.63 35.50
N GLU A 394 16.73 42.34 35.77
CA GLU A 394 16.28 41.76 37.03
C GLU A 394 17.45 41.24 37.89
N VAL A 395 18.70 41.37 37.42
CA VAL A 395 19.90 41.27 38.27
C VAL A 395 19.89 42.43 39.27
N PRO A 396 20.14 42.21 40.57
CA PRO A 396 20.25 43.30 41.53
C PRO A 396 21.30 44.34 41.10
N ARG A 397 20.94 45.63 41.20
CA ARG A 397 21.96 46.67 41.35
C ARG A 397 22.69 46.43 42.67
N ALA A 398 23.93 46.92 42.78
CA ALA A 398 24.64 46.92 44.06
C ALA A 398 23.78 47.62 45.13
N PRO A 399 23.77 47.17 46.40
CA PRO A 399 23.03 47.82 47.47
C PRO A 399 23.38 49.31 47.55
N GLU A 400 22.37 50.15 47.82
CA GLU A 400 22.52 51.60 47.79
C GLU A 400 23.50 52.07 48.88
N ASP A 401 23.59 51.34 49.99
CA ASP A 401 24.61 51.45 51.03
C ASP A 401 26.07 51.30 50.52
N VAL A 402 26.33 50.52 49.47
CA VAL A 402 27.67 50.42 48.85
C VAL A 402 27.97 51.64 47.97
N ILE A 403 26.93 52.25 47.38
CA ILE A 403 27.04 53.45 46.55
C ILE A 403 27.22 54.68 47.46
N GLN A 404 26.41 54.83 48.51
CA GLN A 404 26.57 55.87 49.53
C GLN A 404 27.94 55.81 50.19
N ALA A 405 28.44 54.63 50.60
CA ALA A 405 29.77 54.51 51.20
C ALA A 405 30.95 54.91 50.27
N LEU A 406 30.72 55.03 48.96
CA LEU A 406 31.69 55.52 47.97
C LEU A 406 31.49 57.01 47.63
N GLU A 407 30.27 57.54 47.76
CA GLU A 407 29.94 58.95 47.51
C GLU A 407 30.18 59.83 48.75
N GLU A 408 29.82 59.37 49.95
CA GLU A 408 30.04 60.07 51.23
C GLU A 408 31.55 60.28 51.51
N LYS A 409 32.41 59.38 51.01
CA LYS A 409 33.88 59.53 51.06
C LYS A 409 34.44 60.62 50.12
N LYS A 410 33.60 61.28 49.31
CA LYS A 410 34.01 62.37 48.41
C LYS A 410 33.41 63.73 48.75
N SER A 411 32.47 63.83 49.70
CA SER A 411 31.67 65.03 49.93
C SER A 411 31.94 65.75 51.26
N THR A 412 33.20 66.11 51.54
CA THR A 412 33.57 66.90 52.73
C THR A 412 34.52 68.09 52.43
N THR A 413 34.07 69.02 51.58
CA THR A 413 34.57 70.43 51.50
C THR A 413 33.48 71.34 50.86
N PRO A 414 33.49 72.68 51.06
CA PRO A 414 32.24 73.47 51.04
C PRO A 414 31.75 74.05 49.70
N ARG A 415 30.54 74.63 49.76
CA ARG A 415 29.83 75.39 48.70
C ARG A 415 30.49 76.72 48.32
N GLU A 416 30.23 77.16 47.09
CA GLU A 416 29.96 78.58 46.76
C GLU A 416 28.64 78.71 45.95
N LEU A 417 28.24 79.93 45.58
CA LEU A 417 26.87 80.32 45.16
C LEU A 417 26.70 80.39 43.63
N GLY A 418 25.44 80.28 43.14
CA GLY A 418 25.08 80.57 41.73
C GLY A 418 23.57 80.55 41.46
N SER A 419 23.03 81.64 40.88
CA SER A 419 21.61 81.92 40.58
C SER A 419 21.17 81.54 39.15
N GLY A 420 19.86 81.36 38.88
CA GLY A 420 19.34 81.37 37.49
C GLY A 420 17.87 80.94 37.26
N GLN A 421 17.03 81.88 36.84
CA GLN A 421 15.56 81.90 36.63
C GLN A 421 14.97 81.20 35.35
N ASP A 422 13.64 80.93 35.39
CA ASP A 422 12.58 81.16 34.34
C ASP A 422 12.61 80.39 32.97
N LEU A 423 11.53 80.20 32.16
CA LEU A 423 10.06 80.45 32.23
C LEU A 423 9.26 79.66 31.11
N ALA A 424 7.94 79.40 31.30
CA ALA A 424 6.84 79.23 30.28
C ALA A 424 6.90 78.09 29.20
N GLN A 425 5.84 77.59 28.51
CA GLN A 425 4.34 77.61 28.58
C GLN A 425 3.74 76.41 27.74
N GLY A 426 2.42 76.13 27.81
CA GLY A 426 1.67 75.08 27.02
C GLY A 426 0.61 75.66 26.05
N PRO A 427 -0.61 75.08 25.79
CA PRO A 427 -1.20 73.74 26.09
C PRO A 427 -2.17 73.15 24.97
N GLN A 428 -3.12 72.23 25.33
CA GLN A 428 -4.46 71.93 24.70
C GLN A 428 -4.59 71.11 23.36
N GLU A 429 -5.70 70.40 22.99
CA GLU A 429 -6.86 69.74 23.69
C GLU A 429 -7.73 68.81 22.76
N SER A 430 -8.74 68.10 23.35
CA SER A 430 -10.09 67.65 22.81
C SER A 430 -10.39 66.14 22.52
N VAL A 431 -11.70 65.74 22.44
CA VAL A 431 -12.22 64.35 22.72
C VAL A 431 -13.52 63.93 21.89
N PRO A 432 -14.38 62.88 22.15
CA PRO A 432 -15.11 62.07 21.10
C PRO A 432 -16.67 61.99 21.17
N CYS A 433 -17.36 61.18 20.31
CA CYS A 433 -18.72 60.60 20.55
C CYS A 433 -19.24 59.52 19.52
N GLU A 434 -20.45 58.96 19.76
CA GLU A 434 -21.22 57.85 19.07
C GLU A 434 -22.74 58.26 18.87
N PRO A 435 -23.83 57.45 18.59
CA PRO A 435 -24.09 55.97 18.49
C PRO A 435 -25.18 55.46 17.44
N ALA A 436 -25.71 54.21 17.63
CA ALA A 436 -27.03 53.63 17.17
C ALA A 436 -27.20 53.15 15.68
N THR A 437 -28.27 52.43 15.20
CA THR A 437 -29.61 52.03 15.74
C THR A 437 -30.08 50.57 15.40
N GLN A 438 -31.26 50.30 14.77
CA GLN A 438 -31.95 48.98 14.63
C GLN A 438 -32.92 48.84 13.40
N GLU A 439 -33.54 47.64 13.23
CA GLU A 439 -34.73 47.21 12.39
C GLU A 439 -34.43 46.07 11.36
N GLY A 440 -35.35 45.16 10.94
CA GLY A 440 -36.70 44.77 11.41
C GLY A 440 -37.46 43.75 10.49
N GLU A 441 -38.22 42.78 11.08
CA GLU A 441 -39.40 41.99 10.58
C GLU A 441 -39.37 41.12 9.26
N SER A 442 -40.23 40.10 8.99
CA SER A 442 -41.21 39.27 9.76
C SER A 442 -41.64 37.94 9.03
N ALA A 443 -42.30 37.00 9.76
CA ALA A 443 -43.27 35.93 9.36
C ALA A 443 -42.92 34.83 8.30
N THR A 444 -43.39 33.54 8.31
CA THR A 444 -44.12 32.61 9.24
C THR A 444 -43.67 31.12 8.91
N VAL A 445 -44.34 29.94 8.93
CA VAL A 445 -45.72 29.36 9.05
C VAL A 445 -45.63 27.90 9.65
N GLU A 446 -46.75 27.14 9.71
CA GLU A 446 -46.99 25.77 10.27
C GLU A 446 -46.62 24.60 9.31
N GLY A 447 -46.76 23.28 9.58
CA GLY A 447 -47.48 22.50 10.62
C GLY A 447 -47.08 20.99 10.72
N HIS A 448 -47.95 20.09 11.21
CA HIS A 448 -47.60 18.73 11.74
C HIS A 448 -48.33 17.51 11.10
N CYS A 449 -47.68 16.32 11.12
CA CYS A 449 -48.17 14.91 11.16
C CYS A 449 -49.37 14.42 10.29
N SER A 450 -49.35 13.26 9.62
CA SER A 450 -49.50 11.92 10.26
C SER A 450 -49.69 10.71 9.29
N ASN A 451 -49.35 9.51 9.76
CA ASN A 451 -49.97 8.16 9.61
C ASN A 451 -50.27 7.38 8.28
N GLN A 452 -49.96 6.06 8.37
CA GLN A 452 -50.68 4.84 7.89
C GLN A 452 -50.38 4.15 6.53
N ASP A 453 -50.31 2.80 6.61
CA ASP A 453 -50.17 1.78 5.53
C ASP A 453 -51.55 1.37 4.93
N PRO A 454 -51.62 0.52 3.87
CA PRO A 454 -51.64 -0.94 4.09
C PRO A 454 -50.98 -1.83 2.99
N LEU A 455 -50.92 -3.14 3.28
CA LEU A 455 -50.53 -4.25 2.38
C LEU A 455 -51.64 -4.63 1.37
N PRO A 456 -51.41 -5.61 0.47
CA PRO A 456 -51.87 -6.97 0.78
C PRO A 456 -50.91 -8.14 0.44
N GLN A 457 -51.24 -9.29 1.04
CA GLN A 457 -50.78 -10.68 0.82
C GLN A 457 -51.47 -11.30 -0.42
N GLU A 458 -51.38 -12.57 -0.84
CA GLU A 458 -50.47 -13.75 -0.78
C GLU A 458 -51.00 -14.72 -1.88
N GLU A 459 -50.28 -15.82 -2.22
CA GLU A 459 -50.84 -17.20 -2.26
C GLU A 459 -49.85 -18.23 -2.83
N ASN A 460 -50.00 -19.50 -2.41
CA ASN A 460 -49.20 -20.65 -2.82
C ASN A 460 -49.90 -21.95 -2.36
N PRO A 461 -50.02 -22.99 -3.22
CA PRO A 461 -50.22 -24.35 -2.68
C PRO A 461 -49.45 -25.49 -3.43
N GLU A 462 -48.87 -26.41 -2.63
CA GLU A 462 -49.02 -27.89 -2.71
C GLU A 462 -48.58 -28.70 -3.96
N HIS A 463 -48.35 -30.03 -3.92
CA HIS A 463 -47.70 -30.96 -2.94
C HIS A 463 -47.40 -32.31 -3.67
N MET A 464 -46.96 -33.36 -2.93
CA MET A 464 -46.57 -34.75 -3.32
C MET A 464 -45.04 -34.97 -3.43
N GLU A 465 -44.40 -36.03 -2.88
CA GLU A 465 -44.70 -37.48 -2.74
C GLU A 465 -44.46 -38.28 -4.05
N ASP A 466 -43.75 -39.43 -4.08
CA ASP A 466 -42.92 -40.15 -3.08
C ASP A 466 -41.94 -41.11 -3.84
N GLU A 467 -41.40 -42.12 -3.14
CA GLU A 467 -40.86 -43.42 -3.60
C GLU A 467 -39.33 -43.66 -3.60
N ARG A 468 -38.99 -44.95 -3.70
CA ARG A 468 -37.94 -45.63 -2.93
C ARG A 468 -37.36 -46.78 -3.75
N SER A 469 -36.04 -46.99 -3.75
CA SER A 469 -35.46 -48.28 -4.18
C SER A 469 -34.11 -48.52 -3.50
N GLU A 470 -33.90 -49.76 -3.05
CA GLU A 470 -32.62 -50.31 -2.61
C GLU A 470 -32.20 -51.38 -3.62
N GLU A 471 -30.91 -51.58 -3.89
CA GLU A 471 -30.43 -52.93 -4.22
C GLU A 471 -28.96 -53.16 -3.82
N LYS A 472 -28.54 -54.43 -3.78
CA LYS A 472 -27.28 -54.90 -3.18
C LYS A 472 -26.47 -55.77 -4.14
N GLY A 473 -25.15 -55.58 -4.11
CA GLY A 473 -24.16 -56.49 -4.69
C GLY A 473 -22.79 -55.81 -4.73
N GLY A 474 -21.65 -56.48 -4.53
CA GLY A 474 -21.42 -57.87 -4.12
C GLY A 474 -20.02 -57.97 -3.47
N MET A 475 -19.76 -59.07 -2.75
CA MET A 475 -18.52 -59.28 -1.99
C MET A 475 -17.54 -60.17 -2.76
N GLU A 476 -16.26 -59.81 -2.78
CA GLU A 476 -15.17 -60.80 -2.71
C GLU A 476 -13.84 -60.22 -2.21
N VAL A 477 -12.91 -61.09 -1.83
CA VAL A 477 -11.67 -60.81 -1.11
C VAL A 477 -10.55 -61.69 -1.67
N LEU A 478 -9.33 -61.16 -1.80
CA LEU A 478 -8.12 -61.99 -1.67
C LEU A 478 -6.88 -61.21 -1.21
N GLU A 479 -5.93 -61.93 -0.62
CA GLU A 479 -4.72 -61.40 0.01
C GLU A 479 -3.47 -61.50 -0.90
N SER A 480 -2.36 -60.87 -0.46
CA SER A 480 -1.10 -61.59 -0.10
C SER A 480 0.22 -60.96 -0.61
N CYS A 481 1.33 -61.42 -0.02
CA CYS A 481 2.76 -61.16 -0.32
C CYS A 481 3.24 -59.69 -0.20
N LYS A 482 4.10 -59.26 0.73
CA LYS A 482 5.38 -59.76 1.34
C LYS A 482 6.62 -59.79 0.43
N GLY A 483 7.59 -58.92 0.78
CA GLY A 483 9.01 -58.86 0.41
C GLY A 483 9.57 -57.56 1.01
N SER A 484 10.59 -57.49 1.88
CA SER A 484 12.00 -57.94 1.79
C SER A 484 12.76 -57.33 0.59
N SER A 485 13.95 -56.75 0.75
CA SER A 485 14.81 -56.62 1.96
C SER A 485 15.86 -55.50 1.86
N ASN A 486 16.45 -55.17 3.02
CA ASN A 486 17.71 -54.47 3.31
C ASN A 486 18.71 -54.23 2.16
N GLY A 487 19.35 -53.05 2.16
CA GLY A 487 20.57 -52.76 1.39
C GLY A 487 21.33 -51.56 1.97
N ALA A 488 22.59 -51.76 2.37
CA ALA A 488 23.51 -50.77 2.90
C ALA A 488 23.66 -49.55 1.96
N GLN A 489 23.78 -48.30 2.43
CA GLN A 489 25.00 -47.73 3.03
C GLN A 489 26.29 -48.11 2.29
N ASP A 490 26.90 -47.12 1.63
CA ASP A 490 28.35 -47.01 1.63
C ASP A 490 28.77 -45.53 1.74
N ARG A 491 29.99 -45.29 2.21
CA ARG A 491 30.61 -43.96 2.35
C ARG A 491 32.01 -44.01 1.77
N GLU A 492 32.35 -43.03 0.93
CA GLU A 492 33.75 -42.62 0.76
C GLU A 492 33.84 -41.11 0.57
N ALA A 493 35.00 -40.51 0.88
CA ALA A 493 35.10 -39.07 1.12
C ALA A 493 36.48 -38.48 0.77
N SER A 494 36.47 -37.46 -0.08
CA SER A 494 37.57 -36.54 -0.40
C SER A 494 36.99 -35.35 -1.19
N GLU A 495 37.41 -34.10 -1.06
CA GLU A 495 38.37 -33.51 -0.12
C GLU A 495 38.04 -32.02 0.13
N GLN A 496 38.84 -31.32 0.93
CA GLN A 496 38.51 -29.98 1.45
C GLN A 496 38.96 -28.83 0.52
N PHE A 497 38.16 -27.76 0.48
CA PHE A 497 38.67 -26.40 0.24
C PHE A 497 38.02 -25.42 1.21
N SER A 498 38.83 -24.70 1.99
CA SER A 498 38.40 -23.90 3.14
C SER A 498 38.50 -22.39 2.89
N SER A 499 37.41 -21.67 3.09
CA SER A 499 37.41 -20.21 3.31
C SER A 499 36.25 -19.84 4.26
N PRO A 500 36.29 -18.67 4.93
CA PRO A 500 36.26 -18.69 6.41
C PRO A 500 34.89 -18.51 7.06
N VAL A 501 34.84 -18.90 8.35
CA VAL A 501 33.70 -18.71 9.25
C VAL A 501 33.37 -17.23 9.39
N SER A 502 32.14 -16.85 9.02
CA SER A 502 31.59 -15.54 9.36
C SER A 502 31.10 -15.57 10.81
N GLU A 503 31.91 -15.02 11.72
CA GLU A 503 31.55 -14.94 13.14
C GLU A 503 30.27 -14.13 13.35
N LYS A 504 29.51 -14.47 14.40
CA LYS A 504 28.33 -13.71 14.82
C LYS A 504 28.77 -12.37 15.41
N GLY A 505 28.99 -11.38 14.55
CA GLY A 505 29.25 -9.99 14.92
C GLY A 505 28.20 -9.51 15.91
N SER A 506 28.61 -9.33 17.16
CA SER A 506 27.74 -8.92 18.24
C SER A 506 27.22 -7.49 18.00
N HIS A 507 26.00 -7.22 18.44
CA HIS A 507 25.44 -5.87 18.40
C HIS A 507 26.21 -4.98 19.40
N LEU A 508 27.29 -4.34 18.94
CA LEU A 508 27.97 -3.29 19.68
C LEU A 508 27.03 -2.09 19.80
N GLN A 509 26.27 -2.07 20.90
CA GLN A 509 25.31 -1.02 21.24
C GLN A 509 26.05 0.22 21.76
N GLY A 510 26.86 0.82 20.88
CA GLY A 510 27.57 2.07 21.14
C GLY A 510 26.58 3.20 21.48
N VAL A 511 26.96 4.05 22.43
CA VAL A 511 26.09 5.07 23.01
C VAL A 511 25.63 6.07 21.94
N ALA A 512 24.38 5.93 21.52
CA ALA A 512 23.76 6.87 20.58
C ALA A 512 23.50 8.21 21.29
N GLY A 513 24.40 9.18 21.08
CA GLY A 513 24.19 10.56 21.50
C GLY A 513 22.86 11.09 20.98
N HIS A 514 22.11 11.82 21.81
CA HIS A 514 20.79 12.30 21.45
C HIS A 514 20.88 13.40 20.37
N TYR A 515 20.12 13.26 19.28
CA TYR A 515 19.94 14.28 18.25
C TYR A 515 18.47 14.38 17.81
N LEU A 516 18.06 15.58 17.44
CA LEU A 516 16.74 15.89 16.90
C LEU A 516 16.62 15.39 15.45
N PHE A 517 17.64 15.68 14.64
CA PHE A 517 17.79 15.16 13.28
C PHE A 517 19.22 15.32 12.74
N LYS A 518 19.50 14.61 11.66
CA LYS A 518 20.65 14.80 10.77
C LYS A 518 20.14 15.00 9.35
N CYS A 519 20.79 15.88 8.60
CA CYS A 519 20.44 16.17 7.21
C CYS A 519 21.68 16.54 6.41
N LEU A 520 21.54 16.51 5.09
CA LEU A 520 22.56 16.99 4.16
C LEU A 520 22.02 18.27 3.52
N ILE A 521 22.74 19.38 3.65
CA ILE A 521 22.51 20.58 2.86
C ILE A 521 23.43 20.51 1.63
N ASN A 522 22.87 20.66 0.44
CA ASN A 522 23.64 20.89 -0.78
C ASN A 522 23.35 22.31 -1.29
N VAL A 523 24.39 23.07 -1.61
CA VAL A 523 24.30 24.36 -2.29
C VAL A 523 24.84 24.14 -3.70
N LYS A 524 23.97 24.18 -4.71
CA LYS A 524 24.29 23.95 -6.13
C LYS A 524 24.20 25.24 -6.91
N LYS A 525 25.00 25.37 -7.98
CA LYS A 525 24.77 26.41 -8.99
C LYS A 525 23.57 26.01 -9.86
N GLU A 526 22.60 26.90 -10.05
CA GLU A 526 21.44 26.71 -10.93
C GLU A 526 21.31 27.93 -11.85
N VAL A 527 21.84 27.81 -13.08
CA VAL A 527 22.08 28.93 -14.01
C VAL A 527 22.98 29.99 -13.33
N ASP A 528 22.45 31.15 -12.96
CA ASP A 528 23.18 32.23 -12.28
C ASP A 528 22.87 32.29 -10.77
N ASP A 529 21.87 31.54 -10.31
CA ASP A 529 21.41 31.50 -8.92
C ASP A 529 22.07 30.33 -8.13
N ALA A 530 21.87 30.33 -6.81
CA ALA A 530 22.24 29.20 -5.94
C ALA A 530 21.00 28.47 -5.41
N LEU A 531 20.85 27.19 -5.76
CA LEU A 531 19.83 26.30 -5.21
C LEU A 531 20.33 25.66 -3.92
N VAL A 532 19.62 25.90 -2.81
CA VAL A 532 19.89 25.25 -1.52
C VAL A 532 18.88 24.13 -1.30
N GLU A 533 19.36 22.89 -1.20
CA GLU A 533 18.56 21.68 -0.94
C GLU A 533 18.86 21.10 0.45
N MET A 534 17.84 20.87 1.27
CA MET A 534 17.96 20.15 2.55
C MET A 534 17.35 18.75 2.46
N HIS A 535 18.22 17.73 2.37
CA HIS A 535 17.87 16.31 2.31
C HIS A 535 17.81 15.69 3.70
N TRP A 536 16.71 15.01 4.01
CA TRP A 536 16.53 14.31 5.27
C TRP A 536 17.37 13.02 5.32
N VAL A 537 18.22 12.86 6.34
CA VAL A 537 18.98 11.62 6.58
C VAL A 537 18.26 10.80 7.65
N GLU A 538 18.17 11.31 8.88
CA GLU A 538 17.53 10.63 10.01
C GLU A 538 17.07 11.63 11.09
N GLY A 539 16.26 11.19 12.06
CA GLY A 539 15.82 12.03 13.17
C GLY A 539 14.42 11.73 13.70
N GLN A 540 14.04 12.48 14.72
CA GLN A 540 12.77 12.35 15.43
C GLN A 540 11.62 13.11 14.76
N ASN A 541 11.89 14.32 14.24
CA ASN A 541 10.86 15.18 13.64
C ASN A 541 11.40 15.97 12.43
N ARG A 542 10.72 15.88 11.27
CA ARG A 542 11.08 16.60 10.03
C ARG A 542 10.69 18.08 10.03
N ASP A 543 9.68 18.47 10.79
CA ASP A 543 9.24 19.87 10.85
C ASP A 543 10.30 20.76 11.51
N LEU A 544 11.11 20.20 12.41
CA LEU A 544 12.30 20.85 12.96
C LEU A 544 13.32 21.19 11.86
N MET A 545 13.54 20.30 10.88
CA MET A 545 14.40 20.56 9.72
C MET A 545 13.79 21.61 8.79
N ASN A 546 12.47 21.61 8.60
CA ASN A 546 11.77 22.63 7.82
C ASN A 546 11.85 24.02 8.46
N GLN A 547 11.74 24.07 9.79
CA GLN A 547 11.90 25.29 10.58
C GLN A 547 13.34 25.81 10.55
N LEU A 548 14.35 24.93 10.58
CA LEU A 548 15.75 25.32 10.39
C LEU A 548 16.00 25.85 8.96
N CYS A 549 15.49 25.17 7.93
CA CYS A 549 15.56 25.62 6.54
C CYS A 549 14.95 27.02 6.36
N THR A 550 13.75 27.20 6.91
CA THR A 550 13.04 28.50 6.91
C THR A 550 13.82 29.57 7.69
N TYR A 551 14.44 29.22 8.82
CA TYR A 551 15.28 30.14 9.58
C TYR A 551 16.52 30.58 8.79
N ILE A 552 17.28 29.63 8.23
CA ILE A 552 18.49 29.89 7.43
C ILE A 552 18.15 30.84 6.27
N ARG A 553 17.17 30.48 5.44
CA ARG A 553 16.66 31.31 4.33
C ARG A 553 16.30 32.73 4.79
N ASN A 554 15.55 32.84 5.89
CA ASN A 554 15.09 34.13 6.40
C ASN A 554 16.21 34.95 7.10
N GLN A 555 17.37 34.37 7.41
CA GLN A 555 18.55 35.13 7.85
C GLN A 555 19.41 35.55 6.66
N ILE A 556 19.60 34.69 5.65
CA ILE A 556 20.30 35.03 4.40
C ILE A 556 19.70 36.29 3.76
N PHE A 557 18.37 36.33 3.57
CA PHE A 557 17.73 37.53 3.01
C PHE A 557 17.74 38.75 3.93
N ARG A 558 17.85 38.58 5.27
CA ARG A 558 18.01 39.72 6.19
C ARG A 558 19.41 40.33 6.13
N LEU A 559 20.44 39.51 5.93
CA LEU A 559 21.83 39.97 5.79
C LEU A 559 22.02 40.85 4.55
N VAL A 560 21.09 40.78 3.59
CA VAL A 560 21.03 41.65 2.41
C VAL A 560 20.17 42.89 2.71
N ALA A 561 18.96 42.72 3.26
CA ALA A 561 18.03 43.81 3.61
C ALA A 561 18.40 44.66 4.86
N SER A 562 19.67 44.68 5.30
CA SER A 562 20.18 45.44 6.45
C SER A 562 21.53 46.08 6.19
#